data_AF-A0A2V6U0J9-F1
#
_entry.id   AF-A0A2V6U0J9-F1
#
_cell.length_a   1.000
_cell.length_b   1.000
_cell.length_c   1.000
_cell.angle_alpha   90.00
_cell.angle_beta   90.00
_cell.angle_gamma   90.00
#
_symmetry.space_group_name_H-M   'P 1'
#
loop_
_entity.id
_entity.type
_entity.pdbx_description
1 polymer ?
#
loop_
_entity_poly.entity_id
_entity_poly.type
_entity_poly.pdbx_seq_one_letter_code
_entity_poly.pdbx_strand_id
1 'polypeptide(L)'
;MLPIVVRTSEEMVRLVPASLREAALALGIPEWKMLLRIVLPTARAGIITGAMVAIARVAGETAPLLFTAFGNRFWHQGLDQPIAALPLQVFAYAISPYDDWHRQAWAGALALIGMVFVVSLAARVVTSGRFTGVR
;
A
#
# COMPACT_ATOMS: atom_id res chain seq x y z
N MET A 1 -8.43 -3.46 3.89
CA MET A 1 -7.49 -3.76 2.78
C MET A 1 -6.63 -5.01 3.00
N LEU A 2 -6.52 -5.56 4.22
CA LEU A 2 -5.74 -6.77 4.50
C LEU A 2 -6.07 -7.97 3.58
N PRO A 3 -7.34 -8.31 3.27
CA PRO A 3 -7.64 -9.44 2.38
C PRO A 3 -7.11 -9.25 0.95
N ILE A 4 -7.05 -8.01 0.47
CA ILE A 4 -6.53 -7.69 -0.88
C ILE A 4 -5.02 -7.93 -0.90
N VAL A 5 -4.30 -7.45 0.11
CA VAL A 5 -2.85 -7.68 0.24
C VAL A 5 -2.56 -9.19 0.31
N VAL A 6 -3.33 -9.92 1.11
CA VAL A 6 -3.18 -11.38 1.25
C VAL A 6 -3.39 -12.07 -0.10
N ARG A 7 -4.49 -11.79 -0.79
CA ARG A 7 -4.79 -12.41 -2.09
C ARG A 7 -3.74 -12.08 -3.15
N THR A 8 -3.32 -10.81 -3.25
CA THR A 8 -2.26 -10.42 -4.19
C THR A 8 -0.94 -11.10 -3.86
N SER A 9 -0.61 -11.28 -2.58
CA SER A 9 0.61 -11.99 -2.17
C SER A 9 0.52 -13.49 -2.48
N GLU A 10 -0.63 -14.11 -2.28
CA GLU A 10 -0.88 -15.52 -2.58
C GLU A 10 -0.71 -15.83 -4.07
N GLU A 11 -1.31 -15.03 -4.95
CA GLU A 11 -1.15 -15.18 -6.40
C GLU A 11 0.32 -15.10 -6.81
N MET A 12 1.08 -14.17 -6.23
CA MET A 12 2.51 -14.01 -6.53
C MET A 12 3.35 -15.19 -6.05
N VAL A 13 2.96 -15.83 -4.93
CA VAL A 13 3.60 -17.06 -4.44
C VAL A 13 3.23 -18.27 -5.29
N ARG A 14 2.01 -18.31 -5.85
CA ARG A 14 1.56 -19.36 -6.78
C ARG A 14 2.25 -19.30 -8.14
N LEU A 15 2.68 -18.12 -8.58
CA LEU A 15 3.46 -17.94 -9.81
C LEU A 15 4.88 -18.50 -9.73
N VAL A 16 5.39 -18.86 -8.54
CA VAL A 16 6.72 -19.46 -8.38
C VAL A 16 6.71 -20.90 -8.95
N PRO A 17 7.59 -21.24 -9.90
CA PRO A 17 7.63 -22.56 -10.52
C PRO A 17 7.73 -23.70 -9.51
N ALA A 18 6.94 -24.76 -9.71
CA ALA A 18 6.97 -25.95 -8.87
C ALA A 18 8.34 -26.64 -8.87
N SER A 19 9.06 -26.59 -9.99
CA SER A 19 10.40 -27.16 -10.14
C SER A 19 11.42 -26.62 -9.13
N LEU A 20 11.33 -25.34 -8.76
CA LEU A 20 12.21 -24.75 -7.72
C LEU A 20 11.91 -25.33 -6.33
N ARG A 21 10.64 -25.66 -6.06
CA ARG A 21 10.20 -26.26 -4.81
C ARG A 21 10.64 -27.71 -4.72
N GLU A 22 10.43 -28.47 -5.80
CA GLU A 22 10.84 -29.87 -5.91
C GLU A 22 12.37 -30.03 -5.82
N ALA A 23 13.14 -29.18 -6.48
CA ALA A 23 14.59 -29.18 -6.39
C ALA A 23 15.08 -28.90 -4.96
N ALA A 24 14.47 -27.94 -4.26
CA ALA A 24 14.81 -27.63 -2.88
C ALA A 24 14.54 -28.80 -1.92
N LEU A 25 13.41 -29.49 -2.12
CA LEU A 25 13.05 -30.69 -1.35
C LEU A 25 14.01 -31.86 -1.65
N ALA A 26 14.42 -32.05 -2.90
CA ALA A 26 15.41 -33.07 -3.29
C ALA A 26 16.79 -32.83 -2.67
N LEU A 27 17.14 -31.57 -2.39
CA LEU A 27 18.34 -31.18 -1.65
C LEU A 27 18.21 -31.35 -0.13
N GLY A 28 17.08 -31.87 0.38
CA GLY A 28 16.83 -32.05 1.81
C GLY A 28 16.59 -30.75 2.58
N ILE A 29 16.24 -29.66 1.88
CA ILE A 29 15.94 -28.37 2.52
C ILE A 29 14.53 -28.46 3.16
N PRO A 30 14.37 -28.13 4.45
CA PRO A 30 13.05 -28.14 5.08
C PRO A 30 12.15 -27.04 4.49
N GLU A 31 10.85 -27.31 4.42
CA GLU A 31 9.85 -26.45 3.74
C GLU A 31 9.90 -24.98 4.20
N TRP A 32 10.05 -24.73 5.51
CA TRP A 32 10.12 -23.36 6.04
C TRP A 32 11.33 -22.59 5.49
N LYS A 33 12.48 -23.27 5.28
CA LYS A 33 13.70 -22.64 4.75
C LYS A 33 13.58 -22.44 3.25
N MET A 34 12.97 -23.37 2.52
CA MET A 34 12.61 -23.19 1.11
C MET A 34 11.68 -21.97 0.94
N LEU A 35 10.66 -21.84 1.78
CA LEU A 35 9.69 -20.75 1.69
C LEU A 35 10.36 -19.39 1.91
N LEU A 36 11.17 -19.27 2.97
CA LEU A 36 11.85 -18.02 3.33
C LEU A 36 13.00 -17.64 2.40
N ARG A 37 13.77 -18.61 1.87
CA ARG A 37 14.99 -18.33 1.09
C ARG A 37 14.82 -18.43 -0.41
N ILE A 38 13.80 -19.12 -0.91
CA ILE A 38 13.61 -19.35 -2.35
C ILE A 38 12.29 -18.73 -2.80
N VAL A 39 11.17 -19.15 -2.23
CA VAL A 39 9.83 -18.72 -2.69
C VAL A 39 9.59 -17.23 -2.44
N LEU A 40 9.80 -16.75 -1.20
CA LEU A 40 9.60 -15.35 -0.83
C LEU A 40 10.48 -14.38 -1.65
N PRO A 41 11.80 -14.62 -1.79
CA PRO A 41 12.65 -13.77 -2.64
C PRO A 41 12.27 -13.80 -4.12
N THR A 42 11.72 -14.90 -4.62
CA THR A 42 11.27 -15.04 -6.01
C THR A 42 9.97 -14.25 -6.24
N ALA A 43 9.01 -14.34 -5.30
CA ALA A 43 7.72 -13.65 -5.37
C ALA A 43 7.78 -12.17 -4.91
N ARG A 44 8.91 -11.71 -4.34
CA ARG A 44 9.04 -10.37 -3.70
C ARG A 44 8.60 -9.22 -4.60
N ALA A 45 8.85 -9.32 -5.91
CA ALA A 45 8.51 -8.30 -6.89
C ALA A 45 7.01 -8.01 -6.92
N GLY A 46 6.26 -9.09 -6.99
CA GLY A 46 4.82 -9.07 -7.03
C GLY A 46 4.21 -8.63 -5.72
N ILE A 47 4.75 -9.14 -4.60
CA ILE A 47 4.30 -8.78 -3.25
C ILE A 47 4.49 -7.28 -3.01
N ILE A 48 5.64 -6.72 -3.37
CA ILE A 48 5.90 -5.28 -3.19
C ILE A 48 4.95 -4.45 -4.05
N THR A 49 4.72 -4.85 -5.30
CA THR A 49 3.77 -4.15 -6.18
C THR A 49 2.35 -4.20 -5.62
N GLY A 50 1.89 -5.37 -5.14
CA GLY A 50 0.58 -5.53 -4.50
C GLY A 50 0.43 -4.69 -3.23
N ALA A 51 1.48 -4.63 -2.40
CA ALA A 51 1.51 -3.78 -1.21
C ALA A 51 1.43 -2.29 -1.56
N MET A 52 2.11 -1.85 -2.61
CA MET A 52 2.04 -0.46 -3.09
C MET A 52 0.64 -0.07 -3.53
N VAL A 53 -0.04 -0.93 -4.30
CA VAL A 53 -1.43 -0.69 -4.73
C VAL A 53 -2.37 -0.65 -3.53
N ALA A 54 -2.15 -1.50 -2.53
CA ALA A 54 -2.95 -1.49 -1.31
C ALA A 54 -2.75 -0.20 -0.50
N ILE A 55 -1.52 0.30 -0.36
CA ILE A 55 -1.23 1.58 0.32
C ILE A 55 -1.91 2.73 -0.41
N ALA A 56 -1.79 2.79 -1.75
CA ALA A 56 -2.45 3.80 -2.56
C ALA A 56 -3.97 3.78 -2.36
N ARG A 57 -4.56 2.58 -2.22
CA ARG A 57 -5.99 2.44 -1.94
C ARG A 57 -6.36 2.91 -0.54
N VAL A 58 -5.63 2.47 0.50
CA VAL A 58 -5.86 2.90 1.90
C VAL A 58 -5.78 4.42 2.05
N ALA A 59 -4.83 5.06 1.35
CA ALA A 59 -4.68 6.51 1.39
C ALA A 59 -5.92 7.28 0.90
N GLY A 60 -6.80 6.66 0.12
CA GLY A 60 -8.06 7.23 -0.37
C GLY A 60 -9.32 6.75 0.36
N GLU A 61 -9.20 5.91 1.39
CA GLU A 61 -10.38 5.37 2.09
C GLU A 61 -10.94 6.39 3.10
N THR A 62 -12.06 7.02 2.74
CA THR A 62 -12.73 8.01 3.61
C THR A 62 -13.79 7.39 4.53
N ALA A 63 -14.48 6.35 4.06
CA ALA A 63 -15.65 5.80 4.75
C ALA A 63 -15.32 5.15 6.11
N PRO A 64 -14.29 4.29 6.24
CA PRO A 64 -13.97 3.69 7.54
C PRO A 64 -13.62 4.74 8.61
N LEU A 65 -12.96 5.84 8.20
CA LEU A 65 -12.59 6.92 9.11
C LEU A 65 -13.80 7.72 9.57
N LEU A 66 -14.75 7.98 8.67
CA LEU A 66 -16.03 8.63 9.01
C LEU A 66 -16.81 7.83 10.07
N PHE A 67 -16.82 6.50 9.98
CA PHE A 67 -17.62 5.66 10.88
C PHE A 67 -16.91 5.21 12.16
N THR A 68 -15.60 5.41 12.29
CA THR A 68 -14.84 4.95 13.46
C THR A 68 -14.27 6.09 14.28
N ALA A 69 -13.44 6.94 13.66
CA ALA A 69 -12.69 7.96 14.37
C ALA A 69 -13.25 9.37 14.18
N PHE A 70 -14.12 9.58 13.18
CA PHE A 70 -14.65 10.89 12.74
C PHE A 70 -13.57 11.94 12.36
N GLY A 71 -12.29 11.58 12.52
CA GLY A 71 -11.10 12.39 12.33
C GLY A 71 -11.02 13.61 13.25
N ASN A 72 -10.01 14.44 12.99
CA ASN A 72 -9.90 15.75 13.61
C ASN A 72 -9.54 16.82 12.58
N ARG A 73 -9.89 18.07 12.89
CA ARG A 73 -9.62 19.24 12.03
C ARG A 73 -8.45 20.09 12.52
N PHE A 74 -7.95 19.80 13.72
CA PHE A 74 -6.89 20.56 14.38
C PHE A 74 -5.58 19.78 14.41
N TRP A 75 -4.50 20.53 14.60
CA TRP A 75 -3.18 19.96 14.83
C TRP A 75 -3.13 19.23 16.17
N HIS A 76 -2.46 18.08 16.21
CA HIS A 76 -2.28 17.27 17.41
C HIS A 76 -0.85 17.27 17.88
N GLN A 77 -0.67 17.21 19.20
CA GLN A 77 0.65 17.24 19.83
C GLN A 77 1.01 15.92 20.54
N GLY A 78 0.09 14.95 20.60
CA GLY A 78 0.28 13.65 21.26
C GLY A 78 -0.09 12.46 20.37
N LEU A 79 0.52 11.29 20.63
CA LEU A 79 0.27 10.02 19.91
C LEU A 79 -1.07 9.37 20.28
N ASP A 80 -1.68 9.79 21.38
CA ASP A 80 -2.95 9.30 21.93
C ASP A 80 -4.14 10.20 21.58
N GLN A 81 -3.90 11.30 20.87
CA GLN A 81 -4.93 12.23 20.44
C GLN A 81 -5.52 11.79 19.11
N PRO A 82 -6.73 12.29 18.74
CA PRO A 82 -7.26 12.12 17.39
C PRO A 82 -6.21 12.56 16.34
N ILE A 83 -6.36 12.18 15.07
CA ILE A 83 -5.44 12.64 14.02
C ILE A 83 -6.27 13.13 12.83
N ALA A 84 -5.80 14.21 12.20
CA ALA A 84 -6.38 14.71 10.97
C ALA A 84 -6.07 13.77 9.80
N ALA A 85 -7.11 13.39 9.06
CA ALA A 85 -6.98 12.60 7.85
C ALA A 85 -7.30 13.47 6.62
N LEU A 86 -6.32 13.62 5.72
CA LEU A 86 -6.49 14.40 4.49
C LEU A 86 -7.71 13.99 3.64
N PRO A 87 -8.01 12.69 3.42
CA PRO A 87 -9.17 12.29 2.62
C PRO A 87 -10.49 12.77 3.22
N LEU A 88 -10.57 12.72 4.55
CA LEU A 88 -11.72 13.16 5.31
C LEU A 88 -11.91 14.68 5.23
N GLN A 89 -10.80 15.44 5.30
CA GLN A 89 -10.84 16.89 5.16
C GLN A 89 -11.30 17.30 3.76
N VAL A 90 -10.80 16.64 2.72
CA VAL A 90 -11.25 16.87 1.33
C VAL A 90 -12.74 16.60 1.20
N PHE A 91 -13.24 15.48 1.74
CA PHE A 91 -14.67 15.17 1.73
C PHE A 91 -15.51 16.23 2.46
N ALA A 92 -15.12 16.60 3.68
CA ALA A 92 -15.85 17.59 4.48
C ALA A 92 -15.88 18.98 3.84
N TYR A 93 -14.82 19.37 3.13
CA TYR A 93 -14.77 20.64 2.42
C TYR A 93 -15.51 20.59 1.08
N ALA A 94 -15.58 19.42 0.43
CA ALA A 94 -16.31 19.24 -0.83
C ALA A 94 -17.83 19.26 -0.68
N ILE A 95 -18.38 18.95 0.50
CA ILE A 95 -19.83 18.99 0.78
C ILE A 95 -20.29 20.32 1.41
N SER A 96 -19.37 21.27 1.57
CA SER A 96 -19.64 22.54 2.26
C SER A 96 -20.27 23.56 1.32
N PRO A 97 -21.19 24.43 1.79
CA PRO A 97 -21.82 25.45 0.95
C PRO A 97 -20.91 26.62 0.55
N TYR A 98 -19.66 26.68 1.03
CA TYR A 98 -18.74 27.79 0.76
C TYR A 98 -17.79 27.49 -0.41
N ASP A 99 -17.76 28.37 -1.42
CA ASP A 99 -16.88 28.23 -2.59
C ASP A 99 -15.38 28.25 -2.26
N ASP A 100 -14.99 28.97 -1.20
CA ASP A 100 -13.61 28.97 -0.74
C ASP A 100 -13.18 27.60 -0.19
N TRP A 101 -14.11 26.85 0.42
CA TRP A 101 -13.81 25.51 0.91
C TRP A 101 -13.73 24.51 -0.25
N HIS A 102 -14.52 24.69 -1.31
CA HIS A 102 -14.35 23.93 -2.54
C HIS A 102 -12.97 24.15 -3.17
N ARG A 103 -12.47 25.39 -3.23
CA ARG A 103 -11.09 25.68 -3.68
C ARG A 103 -10.04 24.94 -2.86
N GLN A 104 -10.20 24.93 -1.54
CA GLN A 104 -9.29 24.21 -0.64
C GLN A 104 -9.42 22.68 -0.80
N ALA A 105 -10.62 22.15 -1.05
CA ALA A 105 -10.84 20.73 -1.31
C ALA A 105 -10.10 20.27 -2.58
N TRP A 106 -10.15 21.07 -3.65
CA TRP A 106 -9.39 20.80 -4.88
C TRP A 106 -7.86 20.81 -4.64
N ALA A 107 -7.36 21.81 -3.90
CA ALA A 107 -5.95 21.87 -3.54
C ALA A 107 -5.52 20.67 -2.67
N GLY A 108 -6.34 20.29 -1.69
CA GLY A 108 -6.10 19.12 -0.83
C GLY A 108 -6.14 17.81 -1.60
N ALA A 109 -7.08 17.65 -2.54
CA ALA A 109 -7.17 16.47 -3.40
C ALA A 109 -5.94 16.34 -4.29
N LEU A 110 -5.48 17.43 -4.89
CA LEU A 110 -4.27 17.45 -5.71
C LEU A 110 -3.02 17.13 -4.88
N ALA A 111 -2.92 17.67 -3.67
CA ALA A 111 -1.82 17.34 -2.75
C ALA A 111 -1.83 15.86 -2.34
N LEU A 112 -3.00 15.30 -2.02
CA LEU A 112 -3.15 13.88 -1.67
C LEU A 112 -2.73 12.97 -2.83
N ILE A 113 -3.22 13.25 -4.05
CA ILE A 113 -2.84 12.51 -5.26
C ILE A 113 -1.34 12.64 -5.50
N GLY A 114 -0.78 13.84 -5.40
CA GLY A 114 0.65 14.09 -5.54
C GLY A 114 1.49 13.30 -4.52
N MET A 115 1.07 13.28 -3.26
CA MET A 115 1.76 12.53 -2.20
C MET A 115 1.73 11.02 -2.49
N VAL A 116 0.57 10.46 -2.81
CA VAL A 116 0.43 9.04 -3.15
C VAL A 116 1.25 8.70 -4.39
N PHE A 117 1.25 9.58 -5.40
CA PHE A 117 2.06 9.43 -6.61
C PHE A 117 3.55 9.41 -6.29
N VAL A 118 4.06 10.35 -5.49
CA VAL A 118 5.48 10.43 -5.12
C VAL A 118 5.91 9.20 -4.33
N VAL A 119 5.12 8.77 -3.35
CA VAL A 119 5.42 7.56 -2.56
C VAL A 119 5.42 6.32 -3.45
N SER A 120 4.42 6.20 -4.33
CA SER A 120 4.32 5.08 -5.28
C SER A 120 5.47 5.10 -6.28
N LEU A 121 5.87 6.26 -6.77
CA LEU A 121 6.99 6.40 -7.70
C LEU A 121 8.32 6.06 -7.01
N ALA A 122 8.56 6.59 -5.81
CA ALA A 122 9.77 6.30 -5.04
C ALA A 122 9.91 4.80 -4.75
N ALA A 123 8.83 4.16 -4.28
CA ALA A 123 8.81 2.72 -4.05
C ALA A 123 9.03 1.92 -5.34
N ARG A 124 8.48 2.39 -6.48
CA ARG A 124 8.71 1.75 -7.79
C ARG A 124 10.14 1.91 -8.27
N VAL A 125 10.77 3.07 -8.10
CA VAL A 125 12.17 3.30 -8.51
C VAL A 125 13.10 2.40 -7.71
N VAL A 126 12.96 2.36 -6.38
CA VAL A 126 13.77 1.51 -5.48
C VAL A 126 13.65 0.02 -5.82
N THR A 127 12.46 -0.42 -6.24
CA THR A 127 12.23 -1.82 -6.62
C THR A 127 12.66 -2.11 -8.06
N SER A 128 12.47 -1.18 -8.99
CA SER A 128 12.83 -1.32 -10.42
C SER A 128 14.31 -1.65 -10.65
N GLY A 129 15.21 -1.06 -9.86
CA GLY A 129 16.67 -1.28 -9.99
C GLY A 129 17.15 -2.68 -9.63
N ARG A 130 16.31 -3.53 -9.04
CA ARG A 130 16.63 -4.93 -8.72
C ARG A 130 16.19 -5.95 -9.79
N PHE A 131 15.56 -5.48 -10.88
CA PHE A 131 14.94 -6.34 -11.90
C PHE A 131 15.74 -6.57 -13.18
N THR A 132 16.94 -6.00 -13.32
CA THR A 132 17.76 -6.16 -14.53
C THR A 132 18.74 -7.34 -14.48
N GLY A 133 18.68 -8.19 -13.43
CA GLY A 133 19.69 -9.22 -13.15
C GLY A 133 19.31 -10.66 -13.47
N VAL A 134 18.14 -10.95 -14.04
CA VAL A 134 17.75 -12.32 -14.41
C VAL A 134 17.32 -12.33 -15.87
N ARG A 135 18.30 -12.49 -16.74
CA ARG A 135 18.13 -13.01 -18.11
C ARG A 135 18.79 -14.37 -18.16
#